data_AF-A0A8T4PTS5-F1
#
_entry.id   AF-A0A8T4PTS5-F1
#
_cell.length_a   1.000
_cell.length_b   1.000
_cell.length_c   1.000
_cell.angle_alpha   90.00
_cell.angle_beta   90.00
_cell.angle_gamma   90.00
#
_symmetry.space_group_name_H-M   'P 1'
#
loop_
_entity.id
_entity.type
_entity.pdbx_description
1 polymer ?
#
loop_
_entity_poly.entity_id
_entity_poly.type
_entity_poly.pdbx_seq_one_letter_code
_entity_poly.pdbx_strand_id
1 'polypeptide(L)' 'MKYTKKLIKTSGGIVVRVPSDIVKVLNLTDKDYVEIDLNKIDVKMLNKKTK' A
#
# COMPACT_ATOMS: atom_id res chain seq x y z
N MET A 1 2.35 -0.24 -13.75
CA MET A 1 3.59 -0.66 -13.07
C MET A 1 3.24 -1.82 -12.12
N LYS A 2 3.93 -2.97 -12.20
CA LYS A 2 3.59 -4.17 -11.39
C LYS A 2 4.45 -4.17 -10.13
N TYR A 3 3.89 -3.75 -9.00
CA TYR A 3 4.58 -3.84 -7.72
C TYR A 3 4.56 -5.30 -7.23
N THR A 4 5.73 -5.87 -6.99
CA THR A 4 5.86 -7.18 -6.37
C THR A 4 5.85 -7.02 -4.86
N LYS A 5 4.96 -7.70 -4.16
CA LYS A 5 4.92 -7.69 -2.69
C LYS A 5 6.24 -8.23 -2.15
N LYS A 6 6.99 -7.40 -1.41
CA LYS A 6 8.16 -7.83 -0.63
C LYS A 6 7.78 -7.84 0.85
N LEU A 7 7.69 -9.04 1.42
CA LEU A 7 7.47 -9.26 2.84
C LEU A 7 8.81 -9.53 3.53
N ILE A 8 9.05 -8.89 4.67
CA ILE A 8 10.21 -9.18 5.51
C ILE A 8 9.70 -9.52 6.91
N LYS A 9 10.08 -10.70 7.41
CA LYS A 9 9.82 -11.08 8.80
C LYS A 9 10.97 -10.57 9.66
N THR A 10 10.63 -9.80 10.68
CA THR A 10 11.57 -9.27 11.67
C THR A 10 11.24 -9.84 13.04
N SER A 11 12.12 -9.68 14.02
CA SER A 11 11.86 -10.10 15.41
C SER A 11 10.64 -9.39 16.02
N GLY A 12 10.29 -8.20 15.54
CA GLY A 12 9.10 -7.43 15.97
C GLY A 12 7.82 -7.70 15.19
N GLY A 13 7.84 -8.58 14.17
CA GLY A 13 6.66 -8.91 13.37
C GLY A 13 6.86 -8.85 11.86
N ILE A 14 5.76 -8.68 11.12
CA ILE A 14 5.74 -8.62 9.65
C ILE A 14 5.89 -7.16 9.20
N VAL A 15 6.90 -6.91 8.37
CA VAL A 15 7.12 -5.61 7.73
C VAL A 15 6.79 -5.72 6.25
N VAL A 16 5.93 -4.81 5.76
CA VAL A 16 5.64 -4.64 4.33
C VAL A 16 6.40 -3.42 3.84
N ARG A 17 7.25 -3.59 2.83
CA ARG A 17 8.03 -2.48 2.28
C ARG A 17 7.24 -1.75 1.20
N VAL A 18 6.95 -0.48 1.45
CA VAL A 18 6.28 0.41 0.48
C VAL A 18 7.30 0.84 -0.58
N PRO A 19 6.98 0.75 -1.88
CA PRO A 19 7.80 1.28 -2.97
C PRO A 19 8.12 2.78 -2.81
N SER A 20 9.35 3.17 -3.14
CA SER A 20 9.87 4.53 -2.91
C SER A 20 9.16 5.63 -3.70
N ASP A 21 8.63 5.29 -4.86
CA ASP A 21 7.83 6.18 -5.71
C ASP A 21 6.47 6.48 -5.07
N ILE A 22 5.81 5.49 -4.46
CA ILE A 22 4.58 5.70 -3.68
C ILE A 22 4.87 6.60 -2.48
N VAL A 23 5.96 6.33 -1.75
CA VAL A 23 6.40 7.17 -0.62
C VAL A 23 6.58 8.62 -1.05
N LYS A 24 7.20 8.88 -2.22
CA LYS A 24 7.38 10.22 -2.77
C LYS A 24 6.07 10.88 -3.19
N VAL A 25 5.21 10.16 -3.91
CA VAL A 25 3.93 10.70 -4.40
C VAL A 25 3.00 11.09 -3.24
N LEU A 26 3.00 10.29 -2.17
CA LEU A 26 2.19 10.53 -0.98
C LEU A 26 2.91 11.37 0.09
N ASN A 27 4.16 11.79 -0.18
CA ASN A 27 5.02 12.54 0.74
C ASN A 27 5.08 11.93 2.16
N LEU A 28 5.21 10.60 2.23
CA LEU A 28 5.29 9.87 3.49
C LEU A 28 6.68 10.01 4.11
N THR A 29 6.69 10.14 5.43
CA THR A 29 7.86 10.16 6.30
C THR A 29 7.85 8.97 7.25
N ASP A 30 8.96 8.74 7.94
CA ASP A 30 9.09 7.68 8.94
C ASP A 30 8.27 7.92 10.22
N LYS A 31 7.67 9.10 10.36
CA LYS A 31 6.80 9.49 11.48
C LYS A 31 5.31 9.33 11.18
N ASP A 32 4.95 9.07 9.93
CA ASP A 32 3.56 8.99 9.53
C ASP A 32 2.96 7.63 9.88
N TYR A 33 1.72 7.67 10.35
CA TYR A 33 0.89 6.49 10.54
C TYR A 33 0.03 6.27 9.30
N VAL A 34 0.00 5.03 8.82
CA VAL A 34 -0.82 4.62 7.68
C VAL A 34 -1.88 3.63 8.13
N GLU A 35 -3.11 3.87 7.72
CA GLU A 35 -4.21 2.94 7.93
C GLU A 35 -4.16 1.82 6.88
N ILE A 36 -4.40 0.59 7.32
CA ILE A 36 -4.49 -0.57 6.43
C ILE A 36 -5.95 -0.97 6.34
N ASP A 37 -6.60 -0.62 5.23
CA ASP A 37 -7.92 -1.14 4.92
C ASP A 37 -7.79 -2.57 4.36
N LEU A 38 -8.39 -3.52 5.06
CA LEU A 38 -8.44 -4.93 4.65
C LEU A 38 -9.59 -5.22 3.70
N ASN A 39 -10.52 -4.27 3.53
CA ASN A 39 -11.58 -4.41 2.56
C ASN A 39 -10.98 -4.32 1.17
N LYS A 40 -11.06 -5.43 0.45
CA LYS A 40 -10.51 -5.54 -0.89
C LYS A 40 -11.34 -4.66 -1.82
N ILE A 41 -10.83 -3.48 -2.14
CA ILE A 41 -11.40 -2.65 -3.20
C ILE A 41 -11.16 -3.38 -4.52
N ASP A 42 -12.21 -4.00 -5.07
CA ASP A 42 -12.15 -4.50 -6.43
C ASP A 42 -12.20 -3.29 -7.37
N VAL A 43 -11.03 -2.89 -7.88
CA VAL A 43 -10.87 -1.72 -8.76
C VAL A 43 -11.76 -1.84 -10.00
N LYS A 44 -12.15 -3.06 -10.40
CA LYS A 44 -13.12 -3.29 -11.49
C LYS A 44 -14.52 -2.77 -11.17
N MET A 45 -14.91 -2.71 -9.90
CA MET A 45 -16.21 -2.19 -9.47
C MET A 45 -16.23 -0.66 -9.36
N LEU A 46 -15.10 -0.01 -9.14
CA LEU A 46 -15.00 1.45 -9.11
C LEU A 46 -15.24 2.09 -10.49
N ASN A 47 -14.67 1.51 -11.55
CA ASN A 47 -14.82 2.00 -12.93
C ASN A 47 -16.22 1.76 -13.52
N LYS A 48 -17.06 0.97 -12.87
CA LYS A 48 -18.43 0.67 -13.33
C LYS A 48 -19.45 1.73 -12.89
N LYS A 49 -19.15 2.51 -11.86
CA LYS A 49 -20.03 3.58 -11.34
C LYS A 49 -19.82 4.93 -12.03
N THR A 50 -18.81 5.06 -12.89
CA THR A 50 -18.42 6.31 -13.56
C THR A 50 -18.83 6.35 -15.05
N LYS A 51 -19.67 5.42 -15.50
CA LYS A 51 -20.27 5.41 -16.85
C LYS A 51 -21.78 5.49 -16.76
#